data_AF-A0A2I0CXN3-F1
#
_entry.id   AF-A0A2I0CXN3-F1
#
_cell.length_a   1.000
_cell.length_b   1.000
_cell.length_c   1.000
_cell.angle_alpha   90.00
_cell.angle_beta   90.00
_cell.angle_gamma   90.00
#
_symmetry.space_group_name_H-M   'P 1'
#
loop_
_entity.id
_entity.type
_entity.pdbx_description
1 polymer ?
#
loop_
_entity_poly.entity_id
_entity_poly.type
_entity_poly.pdbx_seq_one_letter_code
_entity_poly.pdbx_strand_id
1 'polypeptide(L)'
;ILQERGGRGLDAGFGVSMPGNYILMYESPAGEKQREILKKADETIAGIAAAVSRCEKRSLPSSLINRMLYFLAYPYFRSHARDGDKKFSVSEQCTACGTCVAVCPSKNIELVNDRPVWKHRCELCCSCIHNCPARAIQAGAKTPSRGRYRNPEISVTDLKLQNGGSS
;
A
#
# COMPACT_ATOMS: atom_id res chain seq x y z
N ILE A 1 8.16 -9.81 -17.55
CA ILE A 1 7.84 -8.52 -18.20
C ILE A 1 8.97 -7.48 -18.06
N LEU A 2 9.71 -7.40 -16.94
CA LEU A 2 10.87 -6.48 -16.80
C LEU A 2 12.24 -7.19 -16.65
N GLN A 3 12.42 -8.37 -17.26
CA GLN A 3 13.71 -9.08 -17.22
C GLN A 3 14.50 -9.00 -18.53
N GLU A 4 13.87 -8.59 -19.63
CA GLU A 4 14.55 -8.29 -20.88
C GLU A 4 14.49 -6.79 -21.13
N ARG A 5 15.65 -6.16 -21.37
CA ARG A 5 15.71 -4.78 -21.85
C ARG A 5 15.15 -4.75 -23.27
N GLY A 6 13.82 -4.72 -23.40
CA GLY A 6 13.10 -4.78 -24.69
C GLY A 6 13.27 -3.54 -25.58
N GLY A 7 14.39 -2.80 -25.49
CA GLY A 7 14.68 -1.60 -26.30
C GLY A 7 13.75 -0.41 -26.11
N ARG A 8 12.72 -0.53 -25.25
CA ARG A 8 11.71 0.51 -25.01
C ARG A 8 12.10 1.31 -23.77
N GLY A 9 12.31 2.62 -23.94
CA GLY A 9 12.57 3.56 -22.86
C GLY A 9 11.30 3.95 -22.10
N LEU A 10 11.45 4.67 -20.99
CA LEU A 10 10.34 5.32 -20.29
C LEU A 10 10.09 6.70 -20.92
N ASP A 11 8.98 6.86 -21.63
CA ASP A 11 8.63 8.12 -22.31
C ASP A 11 8.12 9.20 -21.34
N ALA A 12 7.39 8.79 -20.29
CA ALA A 12 6.81 9.73 -19.33
C ALA A 12 6.76 9.18 -17.90
N GLY A 13 6.90 10.06 -16.91
CA GLY A 13 6.60 9.75 -15.52
C GLY A 13 5.92 10.91 -14.79
N PHE A 14 5.01 10.56 -13.88
CA PHE A 14 4.13 11.50 -13.21
C PHE A 14 4.06 11.18 -11.71
N GLY A 15 3.80 12.20 -10.90
CA GLY A 15 3.55 12.04 -9.47
C GLY A 15 2.09 12.36 -9.15
N VAL A 16 1.46 11.53 -8.32
CA VAL A 16 0.12 11.78 -7.78
C VAL A 16 0.22 11.78 -6.27
N SER A 17 -0.27 12.84 -5.62
CA SER A 17 -0.35 12.91 -4.17
C SER A 17 -1.60 12.18 -3.70
N MET A 18 -1.44 11.20 -2.81
CA MET A 18 -2.52 10.37 -2.27
C MET A 18 -2.53 10.41 -0.74
N PRO A 19 -3.68 10.15 -0.08
CA PRO A 19 -3.68 9.94 1.36
C PRO A 19 -2.80 8.74 1.71
N GLY A 20 -1.86 8.94 2.62
CA GLY A 20 -0.90 7.89 2.99
C GLY A 20 -1.59 6.75 3.74
N ASN A 21 -1.27 5.51 3.38
CA ASN A 21 -1.82 4.30 4.01
C ASN A 21 -0.81 3.62 4.98
N TYR A 22 0.38 4.18 5.18
CA TYR A 22 1.42 3.57 6.00
C TYR A 22 1.21 3.82 7.51
N ILE A 23 0.18 3.19 8.06
CA ILE A 23 -0.30 3.35 9.44
C ILE A 23 0.74 3.03 10.52
N LEU A 24 1.83 2.35 10.18
CA LEU A 24 2.93 2.08 11.10
C LEU A 24 3.69 3.38 11.44
N MET A 25 3.75 4.34 10.53
CA MET A 25 4.54 5.56 10.68
C MET A 25 3.68 6.75 11.14
N TYR A 26 2.54 6.98 10.48
CA TYR A 26 1.71 8.16 10.69
C TYR A 26 0.22 7.83 10.68
N GLU A 27 -0.61 8.79 11.11
CA GLU A 27 -2.05 8.75 10.93
C GLU A 27 -2.42 9.31 9.55
N SER A 28 -3.34 8.64 8.86
CA SER A 28 -3.80 9.08 7.55
C SER A 28 -4.74 10.29 7.69
N PRO A 29 -4.69 11.28 6.78
CA PRO A 29 -5.70 12.33 6.72
C PRO A 29 -7.11 11.74 6.65
N ALA A 30 -8.04 12.35 7.39
CA ALA A 30 -9.45 11.97 7.42
C ALA A 30 -10.34 13.20 7.16
N GLY A 31 -11.62 12.95 6.86
CA GLY A 31 -12.61 14.01 6.69
C GLY A 31 -12.36 14.89 5.47
N GLU A 32 -12.49 16.21 5.63
CA GLU A 32 -12.38 17.17 4.53
C GLU A 32 -11.02 17.14 3.84
N LYS A 33 -9.93 17.10 4.63
CA LYS A 33 -8.57 17.03 4.09
C LYS A 33 -8.36 15.79 3.22
N GLN A 34 -8.95 14.65 3.59
CA GLN A 34 -8.90 13.44 2.76
C GLN A 34 -9.62 13.67 1.43
N ARG A 35 -10.82 14.25 1.45
CA ARG A 35 -11.61 14.52 0.25
C ARG A 35 -10.90 15.49 -0.69
N GLU A 36 -10.27 16.54 -0.17
CA GLU A 36 -9.50 17.49 -0.97
C GLU A 36 -8.30 16.82 -1.67
N ILE A 37 -7.54 15.98 -0.94
CA ILE A 37 -6.41 15.25 -1.52
C ILE A 37 -6.90 14.33 -2.64
N LEU A 38 -7.99 13.59 -2.42
CA LEU A 38 -8.57 12.69 -3.42
C LEU A 38 -9.08 13.46 -4.65
N LYS A 39 -9.83 14.54 -4.47
CA LYS A 39 -10.30 15.38 -5.57
C LYS A 39 -9.14 15.89 -6.44
N LYS A 40 -8.09 16.40 -5.80
CA LYS A 40 -6.89 16.85 -6.52
C LYS A 40 -6.16 15.70 -7.22
N ALA A 41 -6.14 14.52 -6.61
CA ALA A 41 -5.59 13.32 -7.23
C ALA A 41 -6.36 12.97 -8.50
N ASP A 42 -7.70 12.99 -8.46
CA ASP A 42 -8.55 12.68 -9.62
C ASP A 42 -8.33 13.67 -10.78
N GLU A 43 -8.27 14.97 -10.48
CA GLU A 43 -7.94 16.02 -11.46
C GLU A 43 -6.55 15.78 -12.08
N THR A 44 -5.56 15.40 -11.26
CA THR A 44 -4.20 15.08 -11.73
C THR A 44 -4.21 13.84 -12.61
N ILE A 45 -4.91 12.78 -12.20
CA ILE A 45 -5.03 11.52 -12.94
C ILE A 45 -5.70 11.76 -14.30
N ALA A 46 -6.75 12.58 -14.37
CA ALA A 46 -7.39 12.95 -15.62
C ALA A 46 -6.40 13.65 -16.59
N GLY A 47 -5.59 14.57 -16.07
CA GLY A 47 -4.53 15.22 -16.85
C GLY A 47 -3.45 14.24 -17.32
N ILE A 48 -3.05 13.29 -16.47
CA ILE A 48 -2.08 12.24 -16.80
C ILE A 48 -2.65 11.34 -17.90
N ALA A 49 -3.90 10.89 -17.77
CA ALA A 49 -4.56 10.05 -18.77
C ALA A 49 -4.61 10.74 -20.15
N ALA A 50 -4.91 12.05 -20.16
CA ALA A 50 -4.89 12.84 -21.38
C ALA A 50 -3.48 13.00 -21.98
N ALA A 51 -2.44 13.13 -21.16
CA ALA A 51 -1.05 13.18 -21.63
C ALA A 51 -0.59 11.83 -22.21
N VAL A 52 -0.96 10.73 -21.55
CA VAL A 52 -0.67 9.36 -21.99
C VAL A 52 -1.38 9.04 -23.31
N SER A 53 -2.65 9.44 -23.46
CA SER A 53 -3.40 9.21 -24.70
C SER A 53 -2.83 9.99 -25.90
N ARG A 54 -2.16 11.11 -25.64
CA ARG A 54 -1.39 11.88 -26.64
C ARG A 54 0.05 11.41 -26.82
N CYS A 55 0.46 10.34 -26.11
CA CYS A 55 1.84 9.85 -26.09
C CYS A 55 2.88 10.95 -25.79
N GLU A 56 2.53 11.88 -24.91
CA GLU A 56 3.46 12.95 -24.51
C GLU A 56 4.69 12.38 -23.83
N LYS A 57 5.86 12.90 -24.19
CA LYS A 57 7.13 12.58 -23.52
C LYS A 57 7.38 13.58 -22.41
N ARG A 58 7.56 13.11 -21.17
CA ARG A 58 7.87 13.94 -20.00
C ARG A 58 8.94 13.30 -19.14
N SER A 59 10.06 13.98 -18.97
CA SER A 59 11.10 13.52 -18.07
C SER A 59 10.61 13.53 -16.62
N LEU A 60 10.96 12.48 -15.87
CA LEU A 60 10.83 12.52 -14.42
C LEU A 60 11.77 13.59 -13.85
N PRO A 61 11.34 14.38 -12.86
CA PRO A 61 12.24 15.33 -12.20
C PRO A 61 13.39 14.56 -11.53
N SER A 62 14.59 14.67 -12.11
CA SER A 62 15.80 14.04 -11.59
C SER A 62 16.58 15.03 -10.73
N SER A 63 16.58 14.83 -9.41
CA SER A 63 17.44 15.58 -8.49
C SER A 63 18.67 14.74 -8.13
N LEU A 64 19.87 15.31 -8.29
CA LEU A 64 21.13 14.67 -7.91
C LEU A 64 21.19 14.33 -6.42
N ILE A 65 20.60 15.19 -5.58
CA ILE A 65 20.48 15.00 -4.13
C ILE A 65 19.64 13.75 -3.83
N ASN A 66 18.52 13.58 -4.54
CA ASN A 66 17.70 12.36 -4.41
C ASN A 66 18.51 11.12 -4.78
N ARG A 67 19.31 11.17 -5.86
CA ARG A 67 20.13 10.02 -6.29
C ARG A 67 21.16 9.61 -5.22
N MET A 68 21.80 10.58 -4.58
CA MET A 68 22.75 10.33 -3.49
C MET A 68 22.06 9.78 -2.24
N LEU A 69 20.92 10.36 -1.86
CA LEU A 69 20.12 9.90 -0.72
C LEU A 69 19.65 8.46 -0.93
N TYR A 70 19.17 8.12 -2.13
CA TYR A 70 18.82 6.75 -2.49
C TYR A 70 20.02 5.81 -2.35
N PHE A 71 21.21 6.19 -2.84
CA PHE A 71 22.39 5.33 -2.74
C PHE A 71 22.78 4.97 -1.29
N LEU A 72 22.68 5.92 -0.37
CA LEU A 72 23.02 5.73 1.05
C LEU A 72 21.91 5.03 1.84
N ALA A 73 20.65 5.44 1.65
CA ALA A 73 19.54 4.94 2.46
C ALA A 73 18.99 3.59 1.95
N TYR A 74 19.02 3.34 0.65
CA TYR A 74 18.38 2.18 0.02
C TYR A 74 18.91 0.82 0.51
N PRO A 75 20.23 0.60 0.71
CA PRO A 75 20.72 -0.67 1.25
C PRO A 75 20.17 -0.97 2.65
N TYR A 76 20.09 0.06 3.50
CA TYR A 76 19.56 -0.04 4.86
C TYR A 76 18.06 -0.31 4.86
N PHE A 77 17.30 0.40 4.02
CA PHE A 77 15.86 0.13 3.85
C PHE A 77 15.61 -1.28 3.32
N ARG A 78 16.41 -1.75 2.34
CA ARG A 78 16.25 -3.08 1.73
C ARG A 78 16.54 -4.21 2.72
N SER A 79 17.53 -4.07 3.60
CA SER A 79 17.86 -5.12 4.57
C SER A 79 16.82 -5.29 5.67
N HIS A 80 16.04 -4.25 5.99
CA HIS A 80 15.01 -4.28 7.04
C HIS A 80 13.58 -4.41 6.52
N ALA A 81 13.37 -4.43 5.20
CA ALA A 81 12.02 -4.46 4.61
C ALA A 81 11.29 -5.79 4.85
N ARG A 82 12.01 -6.92 4.93
CA ARG A 82 11.40 -8.27 4.93
C ARG A 82 10.85 -8.73 6.29
N ASP A 83 11.27 -8.10 7.37
CA ASP A 83 10.88 -8.47 8.75
C ASP A 83 9.78 -7.55 9.32
N GLY A 84 9.16 -6.75 8.46
CA GLY A 84 8.17 -5.77 8.88
C GLY A 84 6.92 -6.36 9.56
N ASP A 85 6.59 -7.62 9.26
CA ASP A 85 5.47 -8.32 9.88
C ASP A 85 5.71 -8.75 11.33
N LYS A 86 6.96 -8.80 11.81
CA LYS A 86 7.27 -9.11 13.22
C LYS A 86 6.63 -8.14 14.21
N LYS A 87 6.24 -6.95 13.74
CA LYS A 87 5.55 -5.93 14.56
C LYS A 87 4.05 -6.18 14.65
N PHE A 88 3.49 -7.02 13.78
CA PHE A 88 2.06 -7.27 13.74
C PHE A 88 1.65 -8.24 14.84
N SER A 89 0.53 -7.94 15.47
CA SER A 89 -0.11 -8.78 16.47
C SER A 89 -1.62 -8.83 16.19
N VAL A 90 -2.26 -9.86 16.73
CA VAL A 90 -3.70 -10.05 16.67
C VAL A 90 -4.25 -10.11 18.09
N SER A 91 -5.29 -9.33 18.36
CA SER A 91 -5.98 -9.31 19.64
C SER A 91 -7.09 -10.37 19.71
N GLU A 92 -7.66 -10.55 20.89
CA GLU A 92 -8.80 -11.45 21.14
C GLU A 92 -10.10 -11.02 20.43
N GLN A 93 -10.14 -9.83 19.82
CA GLN A 93 -11.28 -9.39 19.00
C GLN A 93 -11.31 -10.12 17.64
N CYS A 94 -10.32 -10.95 17.33
CA CYS A 94 -10.27 -11.68 16.07
C CYS A 94 -11.44 -12.67 15.96
N THR A 95 -12.20 -12.55 14.87
CA THR A 95 -13.34 -13.42 14.57
C THR A 95 -13.02 -14.52 13.56
N ALA A 96 -11.73 -14.75 13.27
CA ALA A 96 -11.28 -15.69 12.24
C ALA A 96 -11.88 -15.50 10.82
N CYS A 97 -12.44 -14.32 10.52
CA CYS A 97 -13.18 -14.07 9.27
C CYS A 97 -12.38 -14.18 7.95
N GLY A 98 -11.06 -14.38 8.01
CA GLY A 98 -10.22 -14.58 6.83
C GLY A 98 -9.99 -13.35 5.93
N THR A 99 -10.61 -12.18 6.21
CA THR A 99 -10.43 -10.97 5.37
C THR A 99 -8.96 -10.59 5.18
N CYS A 100 -8.15 -10.68 6.24
CA CYS A 100 -6.72 -10.36 6.17
C CYS A 100 -5.93 -11.27 5.22
N VAL A 101 -6.31 -12.56 5.13
CA VAL A 101 -5.73 -13.53 4.19
C VAL A 101 -6.10 -13.15 2.76
N ALA A 102 -7.39 -12.88 2.52
CA ALA A 102 -7.92 -12.63 1.18
C ALA A 102 -7.42 -11.30 0.56
N VAL A 103 -7.19 -10.26 1.37
CA VAL A 103 -6.70 -8.96 0.88
C VAL A 103 -5.18 -8.84 0.84
N CYS A 104 -4.43 -9.90 1.19
CA CYS A 104 -2.97 -9.87 1.21
C CYS A 104 -2.38 -10.21 -0.18
N PRO A 105 -1.81 -9.23 -0.92
CA PRO A 105 -1.31 -9.48 -2.27
C PRO A 105 -0.11 -10.42 -2.32
N SER A 106 0.75 -10.39 -1.29
CA SER A 106 1.91 -11.29 -1.19
C SER A 106 1.56 -12.67 -0.60
N LYS A 107 0.27 -12.95 -0.37
CA LYS A 107 -0.22 -14.20 0.25
C LYS A 107 0.54 -14.54 1.53
N ASN A 108 0.89 -13.54 2.34
CA ASN A 108 1.76 -13.68 3.51
C ASN A 108 1.05 -14.19 4.76
N ILE A 109 -0.28 -14.31 4.74
CA ILE A 109 -1.07 -14.64 5.93
C ILE A 109 -1.81 -15.95 5.70
N GLU A 110 -1.82 -16.82 6.69
CA GLU A 110 -2.67 -18.01 6.76
C GLU A 110 -3.39 -18.05 8.12
N LEU A 111 -4.48 -18.79 8.21
CA LEU A 111 -5.15 -19.04 9.48
C LEU A 111 -4.63 -20.35 10.08
N VAL A 112 -4.09 -20.29 11.29
CA VAL A 112 -3.67 -21.45 12.08
C VAL A 112 -4.41 -21.37 13.41
N ASN A 113 -5.17 -22.42 13.75
CA ASN A 113 -6.02 -22.45 14.95
C ASN A 113 -6.90 -21.19 15.04
N ASP A 114 -7.57 -20.84 13.95
CA ASP A 114 -8.46 -19.66 13.83
C ASP A 114 -7.79 -18.29 14.05
N ARG A 115 -6.45 -18.23 14.04
CA ARG A 115 -5.69 -16.97 14.16
C ARG A 115 -4.80 -16.71 12.95
N PRO A 116 -4.69 -15.45 12.49
CA PRO A 116 -3.78 -15.09 11.42
C PRO A 116 -2.32 -15.24 11.85
N VAL A 117 -1.53 -15.93 11.03
CA VAL A 117 -0.08 -16.09 11.18
C VAL A 117 0.60 -15.57 9.93
N TRP A 118 1.67 -14.77 10.12
CA TRP A 118 2.44 -14.17 9.03
C TRP A 118 3.64 -15.03 8.65
N LYS A 119 3.89 -15.16 7.34
CA LYS A 119 4.89 -16.07 6.74
C LYS A 119 6.21 -15.38 6.40
N HIS A 120 6.50 -14.22 6.98
CA HIS A 120 7.75 -13.46 6.83
C HIS A 120 8.11 -13.09 5.37
N ARG A 121 7.10 -12.87 4.54
CA ARG A 121 7.18 -12.29 3.18
C ARG A 121 6.27 -11.07 3.04
N CYS A 122 6.20 -10.27 4.09
CA CYS A 122 5.38 -9.06 4.12
C CYS A 122 5.99 -7.94 3.26
N GLU A 123 5.15 -7.25 2.50
CA GLU A 123 5.54 -6.07 1.71
C GLU A 123 5.12 -4.76 2.39
N LEU A 124 4.65 -4.82 3.64
CA LEU A 124 4.24 -3.66 4.45
C LEU A 124 3.14 -2.78 3.82
N CYS A 125 2.31 -3.33 2.93
CA CYS A 125 1.19 -2.63 2.30
C CYS A 125 0.07 -2.22 3.27
N CYS A 126 0.06 -2.79 4.48
CA CYS A 126 -0.92 -2.53 5.55
C CYS A 126 -2.39 -2.86 5.20
N SER A 127 -2.65 -3.60 4.12
CA SER A 127 -4.01 -3.96 3.71
C SER A 127 -4.77 -4.73 4.79
N CYS A 128 -4.11 -5.67 5.46
CA CYS A 128 -4.74 -6.51 6.51
C CYS A 128 -5.20 -5.70 7.73
N ILE A 129 -4.41 -4.72 8.18
CA ILE A 129 -4.75 -3.89 9.35
C ILE A 129 -5.85 -2.87 9.05
N HIS A 130 -5.88 -2.32 7.82
CA HIS A 130 -6.94 -1.39 7.39
C HIS A 130 -8.29 -2.06 7.15
N ASN A 131 -8.29 -3.31 6.67
CA ASN A 131 -9.51 -4.01 6.28
C ASN A 131 -10.00 -5.05 7.29
N CYS A 132 -9.35 -5.21 8.45
CA CYS A 132 -9.85 -6.09 9.50
C CYS A 132 -11.16 -5.52 10.07
N PRO A 133 -12.33 -6.19 9.88
CA PRO A 133 -13.61 -5.66 10.33
C PRO A 133 -13.69 -5.53 11.85
N ALA A 134 -13.08 -6.47 12.58
CA ALA A 134 -13.01 -6.45 14.03
C ALA A 134 -11.85 -5.58 14.58
N ARG A 135 -11.09 -4.91 13.71
CA ARG A 135 -9.88 -4.14 14.09
C ARG A 135 -8.88 -4.91 14.98
N ALA A 136 -8.87 -6.24 14.87
CA ALA A 136 -8.08 -7.11 15.73
C ALA A 136 -6.58 -7.07 15.44
N ILE A 137 -6.19 -6.66 14.22
CA ILE A 137 -4.78 -6.58 13.82
C ILE A 137 -4.19 -5.22 14.22
N GLN A 138 -3.05 -5.27 14.91
CA GLN A 138 -2.27 -4.10 15.33
C GLN A 138 -0.81 -4.26 14.92
N ALA A 139 -0.08 -3.15 14.87
CA ALA A 139 1.37 -3.14 14.72
C ALA A 139 1.99 -2.11 15.68
N GLY A 140 2.60 -2.61 16.76
CA GLY A 140 3.11 -1.77 17.86
C GLY A 140 2.03 -0.96 18.60
N ALA A 141 2.45 -0.13 19.56
CA ALA A 141 1.54 0.53 20.51
C ALA A 141 0.72 1.70 19.95
N LYS A 142 1.09 2.27 18.79
CA LYS A 142 0.43 3.47 18.23
C LYS A 142 -0.74 3.16 17.30
N THR A 143 -0.78 1.97 16.72
CA THR A 143 -1.81 1.62 15.74
C THR A 143 -3.22 1.44 16.31
N PRO A 144 -3.44 1.06 17.59
CA PRO A 144 -4.80 0.99 18.13
C PRO A 144 -5.57 2.32 18.07
N SER A 145 -4.89 3.45 18.32
CA SER A 145 -5.50 4.79 18.32
C SER A 145 -5.63 5.42 16.94
N ARG A 146 -4.91 4.91 15.93
CA ARG A 146 -4.91 5.47 14.57
C ARG A 146 -6.15 5.05 13.77
N GLY A 147 -6.67 5.99 12.98
CA GLY A 147 -7.70 5.73 11.98
C GLY A 147 -7.30 4.63 10.97
N ARG A 148 -8.29 3.89 10.45
CA ARG A 148 -8.09 2.94 9.35
C ARG A 148 -8.45 3.61 8.05
N TYR A 149 -7.44 3.87 7.22
CA TYR A 149 -7.66 4.49 5.94
C TYR A 149 -8.21 3.45 4.95
N ARG A 150 -9.30 3.81 4.29
CA ARG A 150 -9.82 3.11 3.14
C ARG A 150 -10.16 4.12 2.06
N ASN A 151 -9.79 3.81 0.82
CA ASN A 151 -10.26 4.59 -0.32
C ASN A 151 -11.79 4.41 -0.42
N PRO A 152 -12.59 5.50 -0.45
CA PRO A 152 -14.05 5.42 -0.54
C PRO A 152 -14.56 4.64 -1.76
N GLU A 153 -13.82 4.68 -2.87
CA GLU A 153 -14.21 4.08 -4.15
C GLU A 153 -13.80 2.59 -4.26
N ILE A 154 -13.11 2.04 -3.25
CA ILE A 154 -12.57 0.67 -3.30
C ILE A 154 -13.16 -0.17 -2.17
N SER A 155 -13.94 -1.19 -2.54
CA SER A 155 -14.52 -2.15 -1.62
C SER A 155 -13.50 -3.22 -1.18
N VAL A 156 -13.82 -3.97 -0.13
CA VAL A 156 -13.00 -5.13 0.26
C VAL A 156 -13.08 -6.20 -0.85
N THR A 157 -14.22 -6.30 -1.52
CA THR A 157 -14.42 -7.26 -2.61
C THR A 157 -13.47 -6.98 -3.77
N ASP A 158 -13.30 -5.71 -4.15
CA ASP A 158 -12.34 -5.32 -5.21
C ASP A 158 -10.91 -5.76 -4.87
N LEU A 159 -10.51 -5.58 -3.60
CA LEU A 159 -9.20 -6.01 -3.11
C LEU A 159 -9.03 -7.53 -3.14
N LYS A 160 -10.09 -8.28 -2.87
CA LYS A 160 -10.07 -9.76 -2.96
C LYS A 160 -9.96 -10.22 -4.41
N LEU A 161 -10.72 -9.60 -5.33
CA LEU A 161 -10.71 -9.90 -6.76
C LEU A 161 -9.32 -9.67 -7.37
N GLN A 162 -8.64 -8.58 -6.99
CA GLN A 162 -7.27 -8.30 -7.42
C GLN A 162 -6.28 -9.44 -7.08
N ASN A 163 -6.53 -10.18 -6.00
CA ASN A 163 -5.69 -11.28 -5.55
C ASN A 163 -6.15 -12.66 -6.09
N GLY A 164 -7.12 -12.68 -7.01
CA GLY A 164 -7.69 -13.90 -7.60
C GLY A 164 -8.73 -14.60 -6.72
N GLY A 165 -9.33 -13.89 -5.75
CA GLY A 165 -10.49 -14.39 -5.00
C GLY A 165 -11.76 -14.34 -5.84
N SER A 166 -12.68 -15.28 -5.66
CA SER A 166 -14.03 -15.24 -6.25
C SER A 166 -14.99 -14.42 -5.36
N SER A 167 -15.98 -13.77 -5.97
CA SER A 167 -17.03 -13.00 -5.30
C SER A 167 -17.88 -13.82 -4.35
#